data_AF-A0A348NL11-F1
#
_entry.id   AF-A0A348NL11-F1
#
_cell.length_a   1.000
_cell.length_b   1.000
_cell.length_c   1.000
_cell.angle_alpha   90.00
_cell.angle_beta   90.00
_cell.angle_gamma   90.00
#
_symmetry.space_group_name_H-M   'P 1'
#
loop_
_entity.id
_entity.type
_entity.pdbx_description
1 polymer ?
#
loop_
_entity_poly.entity_id
_entity_poly.type
_entity_poly.pdbx_seq_one_letter_code
_entity_poly.pdbx_strand_id
1 'polypeptide(L)'
;MKGNFLLVLKNLILVSILAIILGIVVLFAISFFQVNAVRFSILPIVAFARGWEKLWVWIYLAADAGYLLILGLLFLELSLFLARTIVILSAKALAAVRGTDPERLIKIVKKISLVTPIKKLGVNTPTKSIIAYVAVMLLVLGGGWVAKQILDANESLVYRSIIVKNLESDELVVDVEADIEADETFAIDIAAGVGNVHIYSVSDTTEVTAYFLYDTTTERESLVWSVDADTNVISVRFSETADAYVKYVDPLPGSIELYLPSTLTIGAITVDLAHYGNLTIEYLSFATLVADVAQGTISLSAADRTIGDVLLASRGGVITVKVDACASIQLTLFDHADANLTAGAVTGSLSIVANGEDHEVLVYSSVAAIVSISGSDAQVEVREVYAPDIRIEVVSSRILYVNGDKAYAYGSVTVVQDTSEITLRGVPDDTNG
;
A
#
# COMPACT_ATOMS: atom_id res chain seq x y z
N MET A 1 10.13 64.87 -3.54
CA MET A 1 10.35 63.72 -2.63
C MET A 1 9.11 62.83 -2.43
N LYS A 2 7.89 63.36 -2.21
CA LYS A 2 6.67 62.54 -2.00
C LYS A 2 6.34 61.56 -3.14
N GLY A 3 6.58 61.92 -4.41
CA GLY A 3 6.31 61.06 -5.58
C GLY A 3 7.20 59.81 -5.66
N ASN A 4 8.48 59.90 -5.30
CA ASN A 4 9.40 58.76 -5.32
C ASN A 4 9.13 57.79 -4.17
N PHE A 5 8.69 58.30 -3.01
CA PHE A 5 8.36 57.47 -1.85
C PHE A 5 7.16 56.54 -2.11
N LEU A 6 6.07 57.07 -2.67
CA LEU A 6 4.87 56.28 -2.97
C LEU A 6 5.14 55.18 -4.02
N LEU A 7 5.98 55.49 -5.02
CA LEU A 7 6.40 54.54 -6.06
C LEU A 7 7.23 53.39 -5.48
N VAL A 8 8.19 53.70 -4.60
CA VAL A 8 9.03 52.70 -3.92
C VAL A 8 8.18 51.80 -3.02
N LEU A 9 7.27 52.39 -2.23
CA LEU A 9 6.38 51.63 -1.34
C LEU A 9 5.46 50.66 -2.11
N LYS A 10 4.84 51.14 -3.22
CA LYS A 10 4.00 50.30 -4.08
C LYS A 10 4.76 49.13 -4.68
N ASN A 11 5.99 49.37 -5.18
CA ASN A 11 6.81 48.32 -5.77
C ASN A 11 7.26 47.30 -4.72
N LEU A 12 7.55 47.74 -3.49
CA LEU A 12 7.99 46.86 -2.42
C LEU A 12 6.86 45.92 -1.96
N ILE A 13 5.64 46.44 -1.78
CA ILE A 13 4.45 45.63 -1.49
C ILE A 13 4.21 44.59 -2.60
N LEU A 14 4.28 45.02 -3.86
CA LEU A 14 4.08 44.13 -5.01
C LEU A 14 5.17 43.04 -5.09
N VAL A 15 6.43 43.38 -4.81
CA VAL A 15 7.54 42.42 -4.75
C VAL A 15 7.31 41.39 -3.64
N SER A 16 6.87 41.81 -2.45
CA SER A 16 6.57 40.89 -1.35
C SER A 16 5.44 39.91 -1.71
N ILE A 17 4.36 40.40 -2.33
CA ILE A 17 3.24 39.56 -2.80
C ILE A 17 3.74 38.56 -3.85
N LEU A 18 4.50 39.02 -4.86
CA LEU A 18 5.04 38.15 -5.90
C LEU A 18 6.03 37.12 -5.35
N ALA A 19 6.81 37.46 -4.32
CA ALA A 19 7.73 36.54 -3.66
C ALA A 19 6.97 35.42 -2.91
N ILE A 20 5.87 35.75 -2.24
CA ILE A 20 4.98 34.76 -1.61
C ILE A 20 4.38 33.85 -2.68
N ILE A 21 3.85 34.41 -3.77
CA ILE A 21 3.30 33.63 -4.89
C ILE A 21 4.37 32.73 -5.49
N LEU A 22 5.59 33.21 -5.69
CA LEU A 22 6.71 32.40 -6.17
C LEU A 22 7.00 31.23 -5.22
N GLY A 23 7.04 31.47 -3.90
CA GLY A 23 7.22 30.42 -2.90
C GLY A 23 6.14 29.33 -3.00
N ILE A 24 4.88 29.72 -3.16
CA ILE A 24 3.75 28.80 -3.36
C ILE A 24 3.94 28.01 -4.66
N VAL A 25 4.23 28.67 -5.79
CA VAL A 25 4.42 28.01 -7.08
C VAL A 25 5.57 27.01 -7.05
N VAL A 26 6.68 27.34 -6.40
CA VAL A 26 7.83 26.43 -6.25
C VAL A 26 7.48 25.21 -5.39
N LEU A 27 6.75 25.41 -4.29
CA LEU A 27 6.25 24.30 -3.46
C LEU A 27 5.35 23.36 -4.27
N PHE A 28 4.36 23.91 -4.99
CA PHE A 28 3.49 23.13 -5.87
C PHE A 28 4.28 22.37 -6.94
N ALA A 29 5.29 23.00 -7.54
CA ALA A 29 6.12 22.36 -8.55
C ALA A 29 6.90 21.17 -7.97
N ILE A 30 7.53 21.34 -6.79
CA ILE A 30 8.28 20.26 -6.12
C ILE A 30 7.34 19.10 -5.77
N SER A 31 6.20 19.39 -5.12
CA SER A 31 5.20 18.37 -4.77
C SER A 31 4.66 17.65 -6.01
N PHE A 32 4.40 18.38 -7.09
CA PHE A 32 3.98 17.80 -8.36
C PHE A 32 5.01 16.80 -8.89
N PHE A 33 6.30 17.15 -8.92
CA PHE A 33 7.34 16.22 -9.38
C PHE A 33 7.53 15.02 -8.44
N GLN A 34 7.44 15.21 -7.12
CA GLN A 34 7.56 14.11 -6.16
C GLN A 34 6.43 13.09 -6.30
N VAL A 35 5.18 13.54 -6.35
CA VAL A 35 4.01 12.65 -6.48
C VAL A 35 4.01 11.92 -7.82
N ASN A 36 4.44 12.59 -8.89
CA ASN A 36 4.43 12.00 -10.23
C ASN A 36 5.72 11.25 -10.60
N ALA A 37 6.75 11.23 -9.76
CA ALA A 37 7.99 10.49 -10.00
C ALA A 37 7.73 8.98 -10.17
N VAL A 38 6.77 8.44 -9.43
CA VAL A 38 6.33 7.03 -9.50
C VAL A 38 5.80 6.64 -10.88
N ARG A 39 5.28 7.59 -11.66
CA ARG A 39 4.83 7.31 -13.05
C ARG A 39 6.00 6.96 -13.97
N PHE A 40 7.18 7.55 -13.74
CA PHE A 40 8.36 7.26 -14.56
C PHE A 40 8.97 5.88 -14.26
N SER A 41 8.81 5.36 -13.05
CA SER A 41 9.23 3.99 -12.71
C SER A 41 8.39 2.90 -13.39
N ILE A 42 7.25 3.24 -14.00
CA ILE A 42 6.40 2.31 -14.75
C ILE A 42 6.86 2.17 -16.21
N LEU A 43 7.65 3.11 -16.75
CA LEU A 43 8.14 3.07 -18.15
C LEU A 43 8.86 1.77 -18.57
N PRO A 44 9.65 1.10 -17.71
CA PRO A 44 10.28 -0.18 -18.07
C PRO A 44 9.27 -1.29 -18.40
N ILE A 45 7.99 -1.15 -18.02
CA ILE A 45 6.97 -2.18 -18.27
C ILE A 45 6.71 -2.43 -19.76
N VAL A 46 7.04 -1.47 -20.63
CA VAL A 46 7.00 -1.62 -22.10
C VAL A 46 7.83 -2.82 -22.57
N ALA A 47 8.86 -3.21 -21.83
CA ALA A 47 9.71 -4.36 -22.18
C ALA A 47 8.94 -5.69 -22.16
N PHE A 48 7.87 -5.79 -21.36
CA PHE A 48 7.05 -7.00 -21.24
C PHE A 48 6.02 -7.12 -22.36
N ALA A 49 5.65 -6.02 -23.02
CA ALA A 49 4.73 -6.03 -24.15
C ALA A 49 5.40 -6.56 -25.42
N ARG A 50 4.65 -7.31 -26.25
CA ARG A 50 5.17 -7.89 -27.51
C ARG A 50 4.28 -7.56 -28.71
N GLY A 51 4.88 -7.56 -29.90
CA GLY A 51 4.14 -7.36 -31.15
C GLY A 51 3.43 -6.00 -31.22
N TRP A 52 2.15 -6.03 -31.58
CA TRP A 52 1.32 -4.82 -31.76
C TRP A 52 1.14 -4.05 -30.44
N GLU A 53 1.00 -4.76 -29.32
CA GLU A 53 0.78 -4.22 -27.98
C GLU A 53 1.91 -3.27 -27.55
N LYS A 54 3.16 -3.66 -27.82
CA LYS A 54 4.35 -2.90 -27.43
C LYS A 54 4.34 -1.47 -27.94
N LEU A 55 3.90 -1.27 -29.18
CA LEU A 55 3.80 0.07 -29.77
C LEU A 55 2.78 0.91 -29.02
N TRP A 56 1.60 0.37 -28.74
CA TRP A 56 0.53 1.12 -28.11
C TRP A 56 0.79 1.39 -26.63
N VAL A 57 1.34 0.43 -25.87
CA VAL A 57 1.78 0.65 -24.49
C VAL A 57 2.85 1.75 -24.44
N TRP A 58 3.80 1.73 -25.39
CA TRP A 58 4.79 2.79 -25.49
C TRP A 58 4.16 4.16 -25.80
N ILE A 59 3.23 4.25 -26.76
CA ILE A 59 2.55 5.52 -27.09
C ILE A 59 1.78 6.03 -25.88
N TYR A 60 1.04 5.16 -25.18
CA TYR A 60 0.28 5.51 -23.98
C TYR A 60 1.18 6.09 -22.88
N LEU A 61 2.27 5.39 -22.53
CA LEU A 61 3.17 5.82 -21.48
C LEU A 61 4.01 7.05 -21.88
N ALA A 62 4.42 7.14 -23.15
CA ALA A 62 5.13 8.31 -23.66
C ALA A 62 4.24 9.56 -23.70
N ALA A 63 2.95 9.40 -24.00
CA ALA A 63 1.95 10.46 -23.92
C ALA A 63 1.77 10.95 -22.47
N ASP A 64 1.61 10.04 -21.52
CA ASP A 64 1.46 10.40 -20.10
C ASP A 64 2.72 11.11 -19.56
N ALA A 65 3.91 10.53 -19.83
CA ALA A 65 5.19 11.16 -19.47
C ALA A 65 5.38 12.52 -20.16
N GLY A 66 5.00 12.64 -21.44
CA GLY A 66 5.05 13.88 -22.19
C GLY A 66 4.14 14.96 -21.62
N TYR A 67 2.94 14.59 -21.19
CA TYR A 67 2.00 15.49 -20.52
C TYR A 67 2.58 16.04 -19.21
N LEU A 68 3.12 15.14 -18.37
CA LEU A 68 3.76 15.52 -17.11
C LEU A 68 4.97 16.43 -17.33
N LEU A 69 5.79 16.15 -18.36
CA LEU A 69 6.94 16.96 -18.71
C LEU A 69 6.52 18.37 -19.17
N ILE A 70 5.45 18.49 -19.96
CA ILE A 70 4.91 19.79 -20.38
C ILE A 70 4.42 20.59 -19.18
N LEU A 71 3.65 19.97 -18.27
CA LEU A 71 3.21 20.63 -17.04
C LEU A 71 4.39 21.08 -16.18
N GLY A 72 5.40 20.23 -16.03
CA GLY A 72 6.64 20.57 -15.31
C GLY A 72 7.37 21.77 -15.91
N LEU A 73 7.48 21.83 -17.25
CA LEU A 73 8.07 22.98 -17.95
C LEU A 73 7.23 24.26 -17.78
N LEU A 74 5.90 24.15 -17.71
CA LEU A 74 5.03 25.29 -17.45
C LEU A 74 5.22 25.85 -16.03
N PHE A 75 5.32 24.98 -15.02
CA PHE A 75 5.65 25.40 -13.64
C PHE A 75 7.02 26.08 -13.55
N LEU A 76 8.02 25.55 -14.27
CA LEU A 76 9.35 26.13 -14.33
C LEU A 76 9.33 27.51 -15.01
N GLU A 77 8.64 27.66 -16.16
CA GLU A 77 8.51 28.96 -16.83
C GLU A 77 7.74 29.97 -15.99
N LEU A 78 6.69 29.54 -15.27
CA LEU A 78 5.93 30.39 -14.35
C LEU A 78 6.82 30.89 -13.22
N SER A 79 7.64 30.01 -12.63
CA SER A 79 8.61 30.36 -11.59
C SER A 79 9.64 31.37 -12.11
N LEU A 80 10.20 31.12 -13.30
CA LEU A 80 11.13 32.05 -13.96
C LEU A 80 10.46 33.39 -14.30
N PHE A 81 9.20 33.39 -14.71
CA PHE A 81 8.43 34.61 -14.98
C PHE A 81 8.25 35.46 -13.71
N LEU A 82 7.83 34.85 -12.61
CA LEU A 82 7.68 35.53 -11.32
C LEU A 82 9.01 36.06 -10.79
N ALA A 83 10.07 35.24 -10.81
CA ALA A 83 11.41 35.65 -10.39
C ALA A 83 11.93 36.84 -11.22
N ARG A 84 11.77 36.81 -12.55
CA ARG A 84 12.12 37.95 -13.42
C ARG A 84 11.34 39.20 -13.06
N THR A 85 10.05 39.07 -12.82
CA THR A 85 9.17 40.20 -12.49
C THR A 85 9.59 40.84 -11.17
N ILE A 86 9.88 40.03 -10.15
CA ILE A 86 10.41 40.47 -8.85
C ILE A 86 11.72 41.25 -9.05
N VAL A 87 12.69 40.68 -9.76
CA VAL A 87 14.00 41.32 -9.97
C VAL A 87 13.87 42.64 -10.73
N ILE A 88 13.02 42.70 -11.76
CA ILE A 88 12.80 43.93 -12.55
C ILE A 88 12.14 45.02 -11.69
N LEU A 89 11.15 44.67 -10.87
CA LEU A 89 10.48 45.63 -9.97
C LEU A 89 11.45 46.15 -8.89
N SER A 90 12.23 45.26 -8.28
CA SER A 90 13.25 45.61 -7.29
C SER A 90 14.32 46.53 -7.88
N ALA A 91 14.78 46.25 -9.12
CA ALA A 91 15.77 47.08 -9.81
C ALA A 91 15.24 48.50 -10.10
N LYS A 92 13.96 48.62 -10.52
CA LYS A 92 13.32 49.92 -10.73
C LYS A 92 13.13 50.70 -9.44
N ALA A 93 12.75 50.03 -8.35
CA ALA A 93 12.64 50.66 -7.03
C ALA A 93 14.00 51.16 -6.53
N LEU A 94 15.07 50.38 -6.71
CA LEU A 94 16.43 50.77 -6.33
C LEU A 94 16.94 51.96 -7.17
N ALA A 95 16.68 51.95 -8.49
CA ALA A 95 17.00 53.05 -9.38
C ALA A 95 16.33 54.36 -8.95
N ALA A 96 15.06 54.32 -8.52
CA ALA A 96 14.33 55.48 -8.03
C ALA A 96 14.90 56.06 -6.72
N VAL A 97 15.63 55.26 -5.93
CA VAL A 97 16.27 55.69 -4.68
C VAL A 97 17.72 56.14 -4.90
N ARG A 98 18.49 55.43 -5.72
CA ARG A 98 19.95 55.63 -5.89
C ARG A 98 20.34 56.40 -7.15
N GLY A 99 19.41 56.69 -8.06
CA GLY A 99 19.69 57.37 -9.33
C GLY A 99 20.53 56.55 -10.31
N THR A 100 20.59 55.22 -10.14
CA THR A 100 21.33 54.30 -11.01
C THR A 100 20.47 53.80 -12.17
N ASP A 101 21.05 53.67 -13.37
CA ASP A 101 20.36 53.13 -14.55
C ASP A 101 20.17 51.59 -14.45
N PRO A 102 18.92 51.08 -14.38
CA PRO A 102 18.66 49.64 -14.29
C PRO A 102 18.63 48.91 -15.65
N GLU A 103 18.77 49.61 -16.79
CA GLU A 103 18.52 49.04 -18.11
C GLU A 103 19.38 47.81 -18.44
N ARG A 104 20.66 47.84 -18.06
CA ARG A 104 21.59 46.72 -18.31
C ARG A 104 21.15 45.44 -17.59
N LEU A 105 20.71 45.55 -16.34
CA LEU A 105 20.22 44.41 -15.54
C LEU A 105 18.90 43.87 -16.11
N ILE A 106 17.95 44.78 -16.43
CA ILE A 106 16.65 44.40 -17.02
C ILE A 106 16.84 43.64 -18.33
N LYS A 107 17.81 44.05 -19.17
CA LYS A 107 18.10 43.40 -20.45
C LYS A 107 18.66 41.98 -20.28
N ILE A 108 19.42 41.71 -19.21
CA ILE A 108 19.95 40.37 -18.88
C ILE A 108 18.83 39.48 -18.36
N VAL A 109 18.08 39.95 -17.35
CA VAL A 109 17.03 39.19 -16.67
C VAL A 109 15.92 38.77 -17.63
N LYS A 110 15.55 39.63 -18.59
CA LYS A 110 14.54 39.30 -19.63
C LYS A 110 14.92 38.09 -20.50
N LYS A 111 16.20 37.73 -20.61
CA LYS A 111 16.65 36.59 -21.43
C LYS A 111 16.47 35.24 -20.76
N ILE A 112 16.28 35.21 -19.43
CA ILE A 112 16.15 33.98 -18.64
C ILE A 112 14.72 33.41 -18.79
N SER A 113 14.49 32.56 -19.79
CA SER A 113 13.17 32.01 -20.14
C SER A 113 13.33 30.72 -20.91
N LEU A 114 12.43 29.76 -20.67
CA LEU A 114 12.26 28.57 -21.50
C LEU A 114 11.60 28.89 -22.85
N VAL A 115 10.90 30.02 -22.96
CA VAL A 115 10.34 30.49 -24.24
C VAL A 115 11.42 30.92 -25.23
N THR A 116 12.58 31.37 -24.75
CA THR A 116 13.70 31.81 -25.61
C THR A 116 14.25 30.70 -26.50
N PRO A 117 14.60 29.49 -25.99
CA PRO A 117 15.00 28.37 -26.84
C PRO A 117 13.87 27.90 -27.77
N ILE A 118 12.61 27.89 -27.34
CA ILE A 118 11.45 27.55 -28.20
C ILE A 118 11.34 28.52 -29.40
N LYS A 119 11.55 29.82 -29.18
CA LYS A 119 11.61 30.81 -30.25
C LYS A 119 12.80 30.59 -31.20
N LYS A 120 13.93 30.10 -30.69
CA LYS A 120 15.11 29.74 -31.51
C LYS A 120 14.87 28.50 -32.38
N LEU A 121 13.98 27.59 -31.96
CA LEU A 121 13.51 26.45 -32.76
C LEU A 121 12.54 26.87 -33.89
N GLY A 122 12.30 28.18 -34.07
CA GLY A 122 11.50 28.70 -35.18
C GLY A 122 10.02 28.91 -34.86
N VAL A 123 9.57 28.63 -33.63
CA VAL A 123 8.20 28.92 -33.15
C VAL A 123 8.12 30.38 -32.71
N ASN A 124 8.13 31.29 -33.69
CA ASN A 124 8.25 32.74 -33.47
C ASN A 124 7.09 33.58 -34.04
N THR A 125 6.10 32.95 -34.67
CA THR A 125 4.88 33.60 -35.18
C THR A 125 3.63 32.96 -34.58
N PRO A 126 2.50 33.68 -34.46
CA PRO A 126 1.25 33.13 -33.93
C PRO A 126 0.82 31.85 -34.66
N THR A 127 0.92 31.83 -35.99
CA THR A 127 0.60 30.66 -36.82
C THR A 127 1.46 29.45 -36.46
N LYS A 128 2.77 29.62 -36.28
CA LYS A 128 3.68 28.52 -35.90
C LYS A 128 3.45 28.06 -34.47
N SER A 129 3.07 28.96 -33.55
CA SER A 129 2.69 28.61 -32.19
C SER A 129 1.41 27.78 -32.16
N ILE A 130 0.41 28.10 -33.00
CA ILE A 130 -0.81 27.29 -33.15
C ILE A 130 -0.46 25.91 -33.72
N ILE A 131 0.39 25.83 -34.74
CA ILE A 131 0.84 24.54 -35.30
C ILE A 131 1.56 23.69 -34.23
N ALA A 132 2.47 24.29 -33.46
CA ALA A 132 3.16 23.60 -32.39
C ALA A 132 2.18 23.11 -31.30
N TYR A 133 1.19 23.93 -30.93
CA TYR A 133 0.15 23.54 -29.99
C TYR A 133 -0.68 22.36 -30.51
N VAL A 134 -1.15 22.42 -31.76
CA VAL A 134 -1.92 21.32 -32.37
C VAL A 134 -1.08 20.03 -32.45
N ALA A 135 0.21 20.13 -32.81
CA ALA A 135 1.10 18.98 -32.82
C ALA A 135 1.26 18.35 -31.43
N VAL A 136 1.42 19.16 -30.38
CA VAL A 136 1.47 18.67 -29.00
C VAL A 136 0.14 18.04 -28.59
N MET A 137 -1.00 18.68 -28.88
CA MET A 137 -2.32 18.14 -28.58
C MET A 137 -2.54 16.79 -29.26
N LEU A 138 -2.16 16.65 -30.53
CA LEU A 138 -2.34 15.39 -31.27
C LEU A 138 -1.38 14.29 -30.82
N LEU A 139 -0.10 14.62 -30.57
CA LEU A 139 0.91 13.61 -30.23
C LEU A 139 0.82 13.16 -28.77
N VAL A 140 0.57 14.10 -27.85
CA VAL A 140 0.53 13.82 -26.42
C VAL A 140 -0.88 13.40 -26.01
N LEU A 141 -1.87 14.29 -26.17
CA LEU A 141 -3.23 13.99 -25.69
C LEU A 141 -3.99 13.05 -26.64
N GLY A 142 -3.91 13.30 -27.95
CA GLY A 142 -4.54 12.45 -28.97
C GLY A 142 -3.90 11.07 -29.02
N GLY A 143 -2.57 11.00 -29.06
CA GLY A 143 -1.81 9.75 -29.09
C GLY A 143 -2.09 8.89 -27.85
N GLY A 144 -2.04 9.47 -26.65
CA GLY A 144 -2.37 8.76 -25.42
C GLY A 144 -3.81 8.27 -25.36
N TRP A 145 -4.76 9.09 -25.80
CA TRP A 145 -6.18 8.70 -25.85
C TRP A 145 -6.44 7.58 -26.85
N VAL A 146 -5.91 7.68 -28.07
CA VAL A 146 -6.05 6.62 -29.10
C VAL A 146 -5.37 5.33 -28.63
N ALA A 147 -4.16 5.42 -28.08
CA ALA A 147 -3.45 4.27 -27.55
C ALA A 147 -4.25 3.58 -26.44
N LYS A 148 -4.79 4.36 -25.49
CA LYS A 148 -5.71 3.84 -24.47
C LYS A 148 -6.88 3.10 -25.08
N GLN A 149 -7.60 3.69 -26.03
CA GLN A 149 -8.77 3.05 -26.64
C GLN A 149 -8.41 1.75 -27.37
N ILE A 150 -7.25 1.69 -28.02
CA ILE A 150 -6.79 0.49 -28.72
C ILE A 150 -6.35 -0.59 -27.73
N LEU A 151 -5.64 -0.22 -26.66
CA LEU A 151 -5.22 -1.14 -25.61
C LEU A 151 -6.44 -1.70 -24.85
N ASP A 152 -7.44 -0.85 -24.57
CA ASP A 152 -8.72 -1.23 -23.97
C ASP A 152 -9.49 -2.20 -24.89
N ALA A 153 -9.62 -1.86 -26.18
CA ALA A 153 -10.42 -2.64 -27.14
C ALA A 153 -9.81 -4.00 -27.52
N ASN A 154 -8.51 -4.20 -27.26
CA ASN A 154 -7.79 -5.43 -27.58
C ASN A 154 -7.22 -6.10 -26.31
N GLU A 155 -7.73 -5.73 -25.14
CA GLU A 155 -7.45 -6.38 -23.85
C GLU A 155 -5.95 -6.58 -23.56
N SER A 156 -5.14 -5.55 -23.82
CA SER A 156 -3.68 -5.60 -23.60
C SER A 156 -3.33 -5.98 -22.16
N LEU A 157 -2.69 -7.12 -21.95
CA LEU A 157 -2.27 -7.63 -20.63
C LEU A 157 -1.36 -6.64 -19.90
N VAL A 158 -0.39 -6.05 -20.61
CA VAL A 158 0.57 -5.11 -20.02
C VAL A 158 -0.08 -3.78 -19.67
N TYR A 159 -1.02 -3.30 -20.47
CA TYR A 159 -1.77 -2.09 -20.12
C TYR A 159 -2.73 -2.34 -18.96
N ARG A 160 -3.32 -3.54 -18.88
CA ARG A 160 -4.25 -3.94 -17.82
C ARG A 160 -3.58 -4.07 -16.45
N SER A 161 -2.36 -4.59 -16.38
CA SER A 161 -1.57 -4.60 -15.14
C SER A 161 -1.24 -3.19 -14.63
N ILE A 162 -1.28 -2.16 -15.48
CA ILE A 162 -1.12 -0.75 -15.10
C ILE A 162 -2.42 -0.17 -14.51
N ILE A 163 -3.60 -0.66 -14.91
CA ILE A 163 -4.91 -0.11 -14.51
C ILE A 163 -5.71 -0.98 -13.52
N VAL A 164 -5.20 -2.16 -13.13
CA VAL A 164 -5.80 -3.10 -12.16
C VAL A 164 -7.28 -3.36 -12.45
N LYS A 165 -7.56 -4.19 -13.47
CA LYS A 165 -8.93 -4.56 -13.87
C LYS A 165 -9.03 -6.08 -14.05
N ASN A 166 -9.79 -6.78 -13.20
CA ASN A 166 -10.22 -8.17 -13.42
C ASN A 166 -11.14 -8.23 -14.66
N LEU A 167 -11.06 -9.29 -15.46
CA LEU A 167 -11.92 -9.44 -16.65
C LEU A 167 -13.29 -9.99 -16.31
N GLU A 168 -13.34 -11.01 -15.46
CA GLU A 168 -14.53 -11.83 -15.27
C GLU A 168 -14.78 -12.13 -13.79
N SER A 169 -16.04 -12.40 -13.47
CA SER A 169 -16.51 -12.78 -12.14
C SER A 169 -17.54 -13.88 -12.26
N ASP A 170 -17.31 -15.00 -11.58
CA ASP A 170 -18.33 -16.04 -11.40
C ASP A 170 -18.90 -15.89 -9.98
N GLU A 171 -20.22 -15.80 -9.88
CA GLU A 171 -20.97 -15.76 -8.63
C GLU A 171 -21.46 -17.17 -8.29
N LEU A 172 -21.14 -17.62 -7.07
CA LEU A 172 -21.62 -18.87 -6.50
C LEU A 172 -22.44 -18.54 -5.25
N VAL A 173 -23.72 -18.94 -5.25
CA VAL A 173 -24.62 -18.72 -4.11
C VAL A 173 -25.06 -20.08 -3.58
N VAL A 174 -24.96 -20.24 -2.26
CA VAL A 174 -25.52 -21.39 -1.54
C VAL A 174 -26.48 -20.84 -0.49
N ASP A 175 -27.75 -21.21 -0.60
CA ASP A 175 -28.74 -20.93 0.45
C ASP A 175 -28.49 -21.88 1.61
N VAL A 176 -28.17 -21.29 2.76
CA VAL A 176 -27.70 -21.97 3.96
C VAL A 176 -28.89 -22.14 4.93
N GLU A 177 -29.92 -21.30 4.87
CA GLU A 177 -31.10 -21.44 5.75
C GLU A 177 -32.05 -22.59 5.39
N ALA A 178 -32.05 -23.06 4.13
CA ALA A 178 -32.90 -24.17 3.72
C ALA A 178 -32.49 -25.52 4.32
N ASP A 179 -31.21 -25.67 4.69
CA ASP A 179 -30.58 -26.97 4.97
C ASP A 179 -29.83 -27.04 6.32
N ILE A 180 -29.83 -25.98 7.15
CA ILE A 180 -28.98 -25.91 8.36
C ILE A 180 -29.78 -25.88 9.66
N GLU A 181 -29.44 -26.80 10.56
CA GLU A 181 -29.94 -26.79 11.94
C GLU A 181 -29.18 -25.73 12.77
N ALA A 182 -29.86 -25.07 13.70
CA ALA A 182 -29.34 -23.89 14.42
C ALA A 182 -28.09 -24.15 15.31
N ASP A 183 -27.68 -25.39 15.47
CA ASP A 183 -26.51 -25.85 16.23
C ASP A 183 -25.34 -26.34 15.36
N GLU A 184 -25.47 -26.30 14.03
CA GLU A 184 -24.40 -26.74 13.14
C GLU A 184 -23.24 -25.75 13.11
N THR A 185 -22.03 -26.31 13.17
CA THR A 185 -20.78 -25.56 13.15
C THR A 185 -20.04 -25.86 11.85
N PHE A 186 -19.74 -24.81 11.09
CA PHE A 186 -19.11 -24.91 9.78
C PHE A 186 -17.58 -24.79 9.86
N ALA A 187 -16.90 -25.49 8.97
CA ALA A 187 -15.49 -25.28 8.69
C ALA A 187 -15.30 -24.69 7.29
N ILE A 188 -14.33 -23.79 7.16
CA ILE A 188 -13.94 -23.18 5.89
C ILE A 188 -12.52 -23.64 5.59
N ASP A 189 -12.31 -24.16 4.39
CA ASP A 189 -11.03 -24.69 3.94
C ASP A 189 -10.69 -24.11 2.57
N ILE A 190 -9.68 -23.25 2.50
CA ILE A 190 -9.26 -22.56 1.27
C ILE A 190 -7.81 -22.89 0.99
N ALA A 191 -7.49 -23.36 -0.22
CA ALA A 191 -6.10 -23.50 -0.65
C ALA A 191 -5.88 -22.97 -2.05
N ALA A 192 -4.77 -22.27 -2.23
CA ALA A 192 -4.32 -21.78 -3.53
C ALA A 192 -2.80 -21.74 -3.61
N GLY A 193 -2.25 -21.87 -4.81
CA GLY A 193 -0.83 -21.65 -5.05
C GLY A 193 -0.53 -20.16 -5.06
N VAL A 194 -1.27 -19.42 -5.89
CA VAL A 194 -1.26 -17.96 -5.93
C VAL A 194 -2.67 -17.39 -5.94
N GLY A 195 -2.98 -16.46 -5.04
CA GLY A 195 -4.34 -15.93 -4.96
C GLY A 195 -4.60 -14.85 -3.91
N ASN A 196 -5.74 -14.17 -4.03
CA ASN A 196 -6.28 -13.36 -2.94
C ASN A 196 -7.50 -14.04 -2.33
N VAL A 197 -7.62 -13.99 -1.02
CA VAL A 197 -8.74 -14.54 -0.26
C VAL A 197 -9.28 -13.44 0.64
N HIS A 198 -10.56 -13.12 0.48
CA HIS A 198 -11.26 -12.20 1.36
C HIS A 198 -12.46 -12.90 1.97
N ILE A 199 -12.55 -12.93 3.30
CA ILE A 199 -13.66 -13.53 4.03
C ILE A 199 -14.25 -12.46 4.95
N TYR A 200 -15.56 -12.25 4.90
CA TYR A 200 -16.23 -11.40 5.88
C TYR A 200 -17.64 -11.88 6.17
N SER A 201 -18.12 -11.45 7.34
CA SER A 201 -19.51 -11.65 7.70
C SER A 201 -20.38 -10.47 7.25
N VAL A 202 -21.57 -10.79 6.77
CA VAL A 202 -22.58 -9.84 6.30
C VAL A 202 -23.80 -9.93 7.23
N SER A 203 -24.28 -8.77 7.69
CA SER A 203 -25.56 -8.69 8.38
C SER A 203 -26.70 -8.82 7.38
N ASP A 204 -27.83 -9.36 7.82
CA ASP A 204 -29.07 -9.35 7.03
C ASP A 204 -29.03 -10.21 5.74
N THR A 205 -28.19 -11.26 5.71
CA THR A 205 -28.25 -12.33 4.71
C THR A 205 -28.26 -13.69 5.39
N THR A 206 -28.84 -14.67 4.71
CA THR A 206 -28.92 -16.08 5.09
C THR A 206 -28.18 -16.97 4.10
N GLU A 207 -27.67 -16.38 3.01
CA GLU A 207 -26.94 -17.06 1.95
C GLU A 207 -25.43 -16.91 2.15
N VAL A 208 -24.69 -17.98 1.87
CA VAL A 208 -23.25 -17.90 1.63
C VAL A 208 -23.05 -17.56 0.16
N THR A 209 -22.39 -16.44 -0.11
CA THR A 209 -22.07 -16.01 -1.47
C THR A 209 -20.56 -15.98 -1.64
N ALA A 210 -20.07 -16.63 -2.69
CA ALA A 210 -18.67 -16.58 -3.10
C ALA A 210 -18.56 -15.95 -4.49
N TYR A 211 -17.70 -14.95 -4.64
CA TYR A 211 -17.34 -14.42 -5.94
C TYR A 211 -15.92 -14.83 -6.27
N PHE A 212 -15.76 -15.56 -7.37
CA PHE A 212 -14.45 -15.86 -7.92
C PHE A 212 -14.14 -14.87 -9.04
N LEU A 213 -13.13 -14.03 -8.81
CA LEU A 213 -12.62 -13.04 -9.75
C LEU A 213 -11.38 -13.63 -10.44
N TYR A 214 -11.38 -13.66 -11.77
CA TYR A 214 -10.32 -14.29 -12.55
C TYR A 214 -10.03 -13.52 -13.84
N ASP A 215 -8.90 -13.84 -14.46
CA ASP A 215 -8.47 -13.24 -15.71
C ASP A 215 -8.44 -14.23 -16.89
N THR A 216 -8.13 -15.49 -16.61
CA THR A 216 -7.98 -16.51 -17.67
C THR A 216 -8.97 -17.64 -17.50
N THR A 217 -9.32 -18.30 -18.61
CA THR A 217 -10.11 -19.54 -18.58
C THR A 217 -9.40 -20.63 -17.78
N THR A 218 -8.07 -20.65 -17.76
CA THR A 218 -7.30 -21.60 -16.95
C THR A 218 -7.48 -21.37 -15.45
N GLU A 219 -7.47 -20.12 -14.99
CA GLU A 219 -7.80 -19.79 -13.60
C GLU A 219 -9.24 -20.17 -13.26
N ARG A 220 -10.19 -19.86 -14.15
CA ARG A 220 -11.59 -20.27 -14.01
C ARG A 220 -11.74 -21.78 -13.85
N GLU A 221 -11.12 -22.54 -14.75
CA GLU A 221 -11.19 -24.01 -14.76
C GLU A 221 -10.43 -24.63 -13.58
N SER A 222 -9.53 -23.87 -12.94
CA SER A 222 -8.84 -24.31 -11.72
C SER A 222 -9.71 -24.20 -10.46
N LEU A 223 -10.80 -23.43 -10.50
CA LEU A 223 -11.70 -23.27 -9.36
C LEU A 223 -12.44 -24.59 -9.10
N VAL A 224 -12.23 -25.14 -7.91
CA VAL A 224 -13.05 -26.18 -7.32
C VAL A 224 -13.71 -25.60 -6.07
N TRP A 225 -15.03 -25.49 -6.12
CA TRP A 225 -15.86 -25.05 -5.01
C TRP A 225 -16.83 -26.18 -4.64
N SER A 226 -16.93 -26.48 -3.35
CA SER A 226 -17.92 -27.44 -2.84
C SER A 226 -18.35 -27.10 -1.42
N VAL A 227 -19.62 -27.34 -1.13
CA VAL A 227 -20.14 -27.38 0.24
C VAL A 227 -20.53 -28.83 0.53
N ASP A 228 -19.88 -29.43 1.51
CA ASP A 228 -20.20 -30.77 1.98
C ASP A 228 -21.16 -30.67 3.17
N ALA A 229 -22.42 -31.04 2.95
CA ALA A 229 -23.47 -30.99 3.96
C ALA A 229 -23.34 -32.09 5.03
N ASP A 230 -22.62 -33.18 4.76
CA ASP A 230 -22.44 -34.24 5.78
C ASP A 230 -21.34 -33.85 6.79
N THR A 231 -20.37 -33.03 6.35
CA THR A 231 -19.24 -32.59 7.18
C THR A 231 -19.27 -31.12 7.55
N ASN A 232 -20.24 -30.36 7.02
CA ASN A 232 -20.36 -28.90 7.17
C ASN A 232 -19.08 -28.15 6.78
N VAL A 233 -18.44 -28.58 5.69
CA VAL A 233 -17.20 -28.00 5.17
C VAL A 233 -17.47 -27.21 3.88
N ILE A 234 -17.10 -25.94 3.88
CA ILE A 234 -17.01 -25.10 2.69
C ILE A 234 -15.57 -25.17 2.18
N SER A 235 -15.35 -25.79 1.02
CA SER A 235 -14.03 -25.97 0.42
C SER A 235 -13.88 -25.16 -0.85
N VAL A 236 -12.77 -24.42 -0.93
CA VAL A 236 -12.36 -23.64 -2.10
C VAL A 236 -10.94 -24.01 -2.47
N ARG A 237 -10.71 -24.37 -3.72
CA ARG A 237 -9.38 -24.60 -4.29
C ARG A 237 -9.28 -23.87 -5.62
N PHE A 238 -8.18 -23.15 -5.84
CA PHE A 238 -7.92 -22.49 -7.12
C PHE A 238 -6.43 -22.22 -7.31
N SER A 239 -5.96 -22.18 -8.56
CA SER A 239 -4.58 -21.81 -8.90
C SER A 239 -3.49 -22.52 -8.07
N GLU A 240 -3.65 -23.81 -7.77
CA GLU A 240 -2.76 -24.58 -6.86
C GLU A 240 -1.34 -24.79 -7.39
N THR A 241 -1.08 -24.55 -8.68
CA THR A 241 0.24 -24.72 -9.30
C THR A 241 0.99 -23.38 -9.41
N ALA A 242 2.29 -23.37 -9.11
CA ALA A 242 3.16 -22.18 -9.26
C ALA A 242 3.15 -21.59 -10.68
N ASP A 243 2.91 -22.42 -11.70
CA ASP A 243 2.87 -22.03 -13.10
C ASP A 243 1.60 -21.24 -13.48
N ALA A 244 0.61 -21.15 -12.57
CA ALA A 244 -0.64 -20.43 -12.79
C ALA A 244 -0.50 -18.90 -12.69
N TYR A 245 0.63 -18.39 -12.17
CA TYR A 245 0.86 -16.96 -12.07
C TYR A 245 2.34 -16.60 -12.21
N VAL A 246 2.68 -15.82 -13.23
CA VAL A 246 3.99 -15.21 -13.44
C VAL A 246 3.89 -13.74 -13.06
N LYS A 247 4.54 -13.39 -11.95
CA LYS A 247 4.64 -12.00 -11.45
C LYS A 247 5.08 -11.03 -12.57
N TYR A 248 4.30 -9.98 -12.79
CA TYR A 248 4.46 -8.97 -13.85
C TYR A 248 4.18 -9.42 -15.29
N VAL A 249 3.74 -10.66 -15.50
CA VAL A 249 3.24 -11.16 -16.78
C VAL A 249 1.73 -11.36 -16.72
N ASP A 250 1.24 -11.94 -15.62
CA ASP A 250 -0.19 -12.08 -15.36
C ASP A 250 -0.70 -10.85 -14.59
N PRO A 251 -1.79 -10.21 -15.06
CA PRO A 251 -2.16 -8.89 -14.60
C PRO A 251 -2.72 -8.88 -13.18
N LEU A 252 -3.45 -9.93 -12.76
CA LEU A 252 -4.00 -10.10 -11.41
C LEU A 252 -4.10 -11.60 -11.08
N PRO A 253 -3.77 -12.03 -9.86
CA PRO A 253 -4.02 -13.41 -9.45
C PRO A 253 -5.53 -13.61 -9.17
N GLY A 254 -6.01 -14.83 -9.42
CA GLY A 254 -7.35 -15.27 -9.01
C GLY A 254 -7.68 -14.84 -7.58
N SER A 255 -8.90 -14.37 -7.36
CA SER A 255 -9.34 -13.84 -6.06
C SER A 255 -10.69 -14.41 -5.68
N ILE A 256 -10.82 -14.89 -4.45
CA ILE A 256 -12.10 -15.33 -3.89
C ILE A 256 -12.57 -14.33 -2.83
N GLU A 257 -13.81 -13.87 -2.96
CA GLU A 257 -14.51 -13.09 -1.94
C GLU A 257 -15.66 -13.93 -1.38
N LEU A 258 -15.60 -14.24 -0.08
CA LEU A 258 -16.56 -15.09 0.61
C LEU A 258 -17.40 -14.26 1.59
N TYR A 259 -18.66 -14.05 1.22
CA TYR A 259 -19.71 -13.40 1.99
C TYR A 259 -20.42 -14.45 2.86
N LEU A 260 -20.27 -14.39 4.19
CA LEU A 260 -20.89 -15.33 5.13
C LEU A 260 -22.03 -14.67 5.92
N PRO A 261 -23.17 -15.36 6.13
CA PRO A 261 -24.20 -14.92 7.07
C PRO A 261 -23.64 -14.73 8.48
N SER A 262 -24.01 -13.64 9.14
CA SER A 262 -23.63 -13.41 10.56
C SER A 262 -24.22 -14.40 11.57
N THR A 263 -25.25 -15.15 11.17
CA THR A 263 -25.85 -16.23 11.94
C THR A 263 -25.07 -17.55 11.86
N LEU A 264 -24.17 -17.68 10.88
CA LEU A 264 -23.42 -18.91 10.66
C LEU A 264 -22.33 -19.08 11.73
N THR A 265 -22.36 -20.21 12.45
CA THR A 265 -21.34 -20.53 13.47
C THR A 265 -20.13 -21.15 12.80
N ILE A 266 -18.99 -20.47 12.83
CA ILE A 266 -17.74 -20.97 12.24
C ILE A 266 -16.86 -21.61 13.31
N GLY A 267 -16.59 -22.91 13.17
CA GLY A 267 -15.68 -23.65 14.04
C GLY A 267 -14.23 -23.43 13.65
N ALA A 268 -13.91 -23.66 12.37
CA ALA A 268 -12.53 -23.62 11.89
C ALA A 268 -12.43 -22.89 10.55
N ILE A 269 -11.36 -22.12 10.37
CA ILE A 269 -10.97 -21.54 9.09
C ILE A 269 -9.53 -21.98 8.83
N THR A 270 -9.32 -22.69 7.73
CA THR A 270 -7.99 -23.08 7.25
C THR A 270 -7.73 -22.39 5.92
N VAL A 271 -6.60 -21.69 5.80
CA VAL A 271 -6.16 -21.05 4.55
C VAL A 271 -4.71 -21.38 4.26
N ASP A 272 -4.42 -21.93 3.08
CA ASP A 272 -3.06 -22.19 2.61
C ASP A 272 -2.80 -21.48 1.27
N LEU A 273 -1.87 -20.51 1.27
CA LEU A 273 -1.39 -19.81 0.08
C LEU A 273 0.08 -20.17 -0.17
N ALA A 274 0.29 -21.23 -0.95
CA ALA A 274 1.56 -21.96 -1.00
C ALA A 274 2.74 -21.18 -1.61
N HIS A 275 2.49 -20.18 -2.45
CA HIS A 275 3.54 -19.39 -3.11
C HIS A 275 3.42 -17.89 -2.87
N TYR A 276 2.30 -17.28 -3.23
CA TYR A 276 2.08 -15.85 -3.06
C TYR A 276 0.60 -15.53 -2.90
N GLY A 277 0.23 -14.67 -1.95
CA GLY A 277 -1.16 -14.26 -1.86
C GLY A 277 -1.48 -13.32 -0.71
N ASN A 278 -2.71 -12.83 -0.71
CA ASN A 278 -3.21 -11.96 0.34
C ASN A 278 -4.45 -12.61 0.98
N LEU A 279 -4.42 -12.78 2.29
CA LEU A 279 -5.57 -13.19 3.09
C LEU A 279 -6.09 -11.97 3.86
N THR A 280 -7.37 -11.69 3.71
CA THR A 280 -8.08 -10.69 4.52
C THR A 280 -9.28 -11.35 5.19
N ILE A 281 -9.38 -11.25 6.51
CA ILE A 281 -10.54 -11.69 7.28
C ILE A 281 -11.04 -10.49 8.08
N GLU A 282 -12.25 -10.06 7.79
CA GLU A 282 -12.87 -8.91 8.46
C GLU A 282 -14.22 -9.28 9.05
N TYR A 283 -14.48 -8.78 10.26
CA TYR A 283 -15.78 -8.90 10.89
C TYR A 283 -16.27 -10.36 10.91
N LEU A 284 -15.48 -11.31 11.41
CA LEU A 284 -15.92 -12.71 11.54
C LEU A 284 -15.61 -13.26 12.92
N SER A 285 -16.53 -14.05 13.48
CA SER A 285 -16.30 -14.84 14.69
C SER A 285 -16.03 -16.29 14.30
N PHE A 286 -15.02 -16.90 14.91
CA PHE A 286 -14.63 -18.28 14.68
C PHE A 286 -13.97 -18.88 15.92
N ALA A 287 -13.98 -20.20 16.08
CA ALA A 287 -13.28 -20.87 17.18
C ALA A 287 -11.80 -21.15 16.90
N THR A 288 -11.40 -21.36 15.65
CA THR A 288 -10.00 -21.55 15.26
C THR A 288 -9.72 -20.99 13.86
N LEU A 289 -8.62 -20.28 13.71
CA LEU A 289 -8.06 -19.86 12.44
C LEU A 289 -6.64 -20.42 12.29
N VAL A 290 -6.39 -21.11 11.19
CA VAL A 290 -5.06 -21.56 10.77
C VAL A 290 -4.80 -20.98 9.38
N ALA A 291 -3.80 -20.12 9.24
CA ALA A 291 -3.42 -19.59 7.94
C ALA A 291 -1.91 -19.71 7.71
N ASP A 292 -1.52 -20.29 6.57
CA ASP A 292 -0.13 -20.29 6.08
C ASP A 292 -0.07 -19.53 4.76
N VAL A 293 0.70 -18.43 4.73
CA VAL A 293 0.92 -17.65 3.52
C VAL A 293 2.41 -17.54 3.26
N ALA A 294 2.89 -18.26 2.24
CA ALA A 294 4.32 -18.32 1.94
C ALA A 294 4.90 -16.93 1.66
N GLN A 295 4.26 -16.15 0.79
CA GLN A 295 4.63 -14.75 0.56
C GLN A 295 3.39 -13.87 0.42
N GLY A 296 3.37 -12.69 1.06
CA GLY A 296 2.31 -11.70 0.86
C GLY A 296 1.76 -11.16 2.18
N THR A 297 0.45 -10.89 2.25
CA THR A 297 -0.13 -10.25 3.44
C THR A 297 -1.21 -11.09 4.08
N ILE A 298 -1.18 -11.18 5.42
CA ILE A 298 -2.30 -11.67 6.21
C ILE A 298 -2.87 -10.49 6.99
N SER A 299 -4.15 -10.18 6.82
CA SER A 299 -4.86 -9.14 7.57
C SER A 299 -6.05 -9.75 8.29
N LEU A 300 -6.05 -9.70 9.62
CA LEU A 300 -7.15 -10.13 10.47
C LEU A 300 -7.68 -8.95 11.27
N SER A 301 -8.95 -8.62 11.07
CA SER A 301 -9.66 -7.58 11.83
C SER A 301 -10.98 -8.12 12.38
N ALA A 302 -11.04 -8.30 13.70
CA ALA A 302 -12.24 -8.74 14.41
C ALA A 302 -12.66 -7.70 15.46
N ALA A 303 -12.89 -6.46 15.01
CA ALA A 303 -13.39 -5.40 15.86
C ALA A 303 -14.75 -5.77 16.46
N ASP A 304 -14.94 -5.45 17.74
CA ASP A 304 -16.14 -5.70 18.55
C ASP A 304 -16.55 -7.17 18.67
N ARG A 305 -15.66 -8.12 18.33
CA ARG A 305 -15.94 -9.55 18.40
C ARG A 305 -14.88 -10.29 19.22
N THR A 306 -15.34 -11.32 19.93
CA THR A 306 -14.45 -12.31 20.53
C THR A 306 -14.24 -13.44 19.54
N ILE A 307 -12.99 -13.79 19.29
CA ILE A 307 -12.58 -14.91 18.43
C ILE A 307 -11.86 -15.97 19.25
N GLY A 308 -11.68 -17.16 18.69
CA GLY A 308 -10.97 -18.25 19.35
C GLY A 308 -9.46 -18.19 19.11
N ASP A 309 -8.89 -19.34 18.78
CA ASP A 309 -7.44 -19.52 18.57
C ASP A 309 -7.02 -19.05 17.18
N VAL A 310 -5.91 -18.31 17.10
CA VAL A 310 -5.37 -17.76 15.84
C VAL A 310 -3.94 -18.25 15.65
N LEU A 311 -3.70 -19.04 14.60
CA LEU A 311 -2.40 -19.58 14.23
C LEU A 311 -2.06 -19.08 12.83
N LEU A 312 -1.11 -18.15 12.73
CA LEU A 312 -0.70 -17.54 11.47
C LEU A 312 0.77 -17.84 11.20
N ALA A 313 1.06 -18.31 10.00
CA ALA A 313 2.40 -18.56 9.51
C ALA A 313 2.68 -17.75 8.25
N SER A 314 3.88 -17.17 8.15
CA SER A 314 4.34 -16.55 6.91
C SER A 314 5.84 -16.68 6.71
N ARG A 315 6.27 -16.90 5.46
CA ARG A 315 7.70 -16.95 5.07
C ARG A 315 8.19 -15.67 4.42
N GLY A 316 7.33 -14.66 4.28
CA GLY A 316 7.72 -13.36 3.75
C GLY A 316 6.53 -12.45 3.52
N GLY A 317 6.69 -11.17 3.85
CA GLY A 317 5.63 -10.18 3.76
C GLY A 317 5.13 -9.73 5.12
N VAL A 318 3.84 -9.45 5.29
CA VAL A 318 3.34 -8.74 6.47
C VAL A 318 2.10 -9.40 7.06
N ILE A 319 2.14 -9.71 8.35
CA ILE A 319 0.99 -10.11 9.14
C ILE A 319 0.46 -8.90 9.91
N THR A 320 -0.83 -8.60 9.80
CA THR A 320 -1.50 -7.56 10.60
C THR A 320 -2.68 -8.19 11.32
N VAL A 321 -2.71 -8.09 12.64
CA VAL A 321 -3.80 -8.61 13.48
C VAL A 321 -4.31 -7.48 14.36
N LYS A 322 -5.62 -7.21 14.26
CA LYS A 322 -6.33 -6.26 15.10
C LYS A 322 -7.59 -6.90 15.67
N VAL A 323 -7.56 -7.21 16.97
CA VAL A 323 -8.66 -7.93 17.64
C VAL A 323 -8.92 -7.33 19.01
N ASP A 324 -10.17 -7.36 19.46
CA ASP A 324 -10.50 -6.86 20.81
C ASP A 324 -10.27 -7.95 21.86
N ALA A 325 -10.71 -9.18 21.59
CA ALA A 325 -10.50 -10.32 22.46
C ALA A 325 -10.34 -11.63 21.69
N CYS A 326 -9.41 -12.48 22.12
CA CYS A 326 -9.22 -13.81 21.55
C CYS A 326 -8.83 -14.88 22.60
N ALA A 327 -8.89 -16.15 22.22
CA ALA A 327 -8.43 -17.25 23.06
C ALA A 327 -6.90 -17.32 23.11
N SER A 328 -6.26 -17.52 21.96
CA SER A 328 -4.80 -17.50 21.83
C SER A 328 -4.37 -16.95 20.48
N ILE A 329 -3.13 -16.47 20.39
CA ILE A 329 -2.49 -16.05 19.14
C ILE A 329 -1.12 -16.68 19.07
N GLN A 330 -0.83 -17.36 17.97
CA GLN A 330 0.49 -17.83 17.60
C GLN A 330 0.87 -17.27 16.23
N LEU A 331 1.98 -16.53 16.20
CA LEU A 331 2.60 -16.03 14.98
C LEU A 331 3.88 -16.81 14.71
N THR A 332 3.99 -17.41 13.53
CA THR A 332 5.19 -18.14 13.09
C THR A 332 5.76 -17.45 11.86
N LEU A 333 6.89 -16.78 12.03
CA LEU A 333 7.53 -15.95 11.01
C LEU A 333 8.82 -16.62 10.54
N PHE A 334 8.98 -16.71 9.22
CA PHE A 334 10.18 -17.21 8.58
C PHE A 334 10.76 -16.18 7.61
N ASP A 335 12.07 -16.24 7.37
CA ASP A 335 12.83 -15.40 6.45
C ASP A 335 12.63 -13.89 6.70
N HIS A 336 11.89 -13.16 5.86
CA HIS A 336 11.69 -11.70 5.94
C HIS A 336 10.20 -11.33 6.15
N ALA A 337 9.58 -11.91 7.17
CA ALA A 337 8.17 -11.67 7.50
C ALA A 337 8.02 -10.71 8.68
N ASP A 338 7.31 -9.60 8.48
CA ASP A 338 6.99 -8.62 9.52
C ASP A 338 5.63 -8.92 10.14
N ALA A 339 5.43 -8.49 11.39
CA ALA A 339 4.15 -8.64 12.06
C ALA A 339 3.76 -7.43 12.90
N ASN A 340 2.51 -6.98 12.75
CA ASN A 340 1.90 -5.92 13.53
C ASN A 340 0.67 -6.47 14.25
N LEU A 341 0.71 -6.49 15.59
CA LEU A 341 -0.35 -7.04 16.42
C LEU A 341 -0.89 -5.99 17.39
N THR A 342 -2.20 -5.83 17.38
CA THR A 342 -2.96 -5.13 18.42
C THR A 342 -4.08 -6.05 18.90
N ALA A 343 -4.02 -6.47 20.15
CA ALA A 343 -4.99 -7.42 20.71
C ALA A 343 -5.42 -6.99 22.10
N GLY A 344 -6.66 -6.53 22.31
CA GLY A 344 -7.09 -6.01 23.62
C GLY A 344 -6.92 -7.03 24.77
N ALA A 345 -7.42 -8.25 24.60
CA ALA A 345 -7.26 -9.34 25.55
C ALA A 345 -7.00 -10.69 24.86
N VAL A 346 -6.00 -11.44 25.33
CA VAL A 346 -5.66 -12.80 24.95
C VAL A 346 -5.82 -13.68 26.19
N THR A 347 -6.90 -14.45 26.27
CA THR A 347 -7.21 -15.19 27.52
C THR A 347 -6.22 -16.32 27.83
N GLY A 348 -5.57 -16.87 26.81
CA GLY A 348 -4.53 -17.88 26.88
C GLY A 348 -3.15 -17.32 26.52
N SER A 349 -2.49 -17.94 25.54
CA SER A 349 -1.12 -17.59 25.16
C SER A 349 -1.04 -16.63 23.98
N LEU A 350 -0.16 -15.66 24.10
CA LEU A 350 0.42 -14.93 22.96
C LEU A 350 1.81 -15.50 22.68
N SER A 351 1.97 -16.16 21.54
CA SER A 351 3.21 -16.83 21.11
C SER A 351 3.76 -16.22 19.82
N ILE A 352 5.05 -15.88 19.82
CA ILE A 352 5.77 -15.38 18.66
C ILE A 352 6.97 -16.28 18.44
N VAL A 353 7.02 -16.91 17.27
CA VAL A 353 8.11 -17.75 16.81
C VAL A 353 8.69 -17.10 15.57
N ALA A 354 9.84 -16.43 15.68
CA ALA A 354 10.45 -15.68 14.58
C ALA A 354 11.83 -16.24 14.24
N ASN A 355 11.97 -16.86 13.06
CA ASN A 355 13.19 -17.51 12.61
C ASN A 355 13.61 -16.98 11.23
N GLY A 356 14.65 -16.15 11.19
CA GLY A 356 15.07 -15.53 9.93
C GLY A 356 15.66 -14.15 10.15
N GLU A 357 16.15 -13.54 9.08
CA GLU A 357 16.82 -12.25 9.14
C GLU A 357 15.82 -11.10 8.97
N ASP A 358 16.00 -10.02 9.75
CA ASP A 358 15.29 -8.74 9.55
C ASP A 358 13.76 -8.78 9.75
N HIS A 359 13.26 -9.56 10.70
CA HIS A 359 11.88 -9.45 11.16
C HIS A 359 11.67 -8.16 11.97
N GLU A 360 10.67 -7.34 11.64
CA GLU A 360 10.12 -6.31 12.54
C GLU A 360 8.77 -6.77 13.09
N VAL A 361 8.77 -7.18 14.36
CA VAL A 361 7.54 -7.58 15.06
C VAL A 361 7.15 -6.53 16.08
N LEU A 362 6.00 -5.91 15.89
CA LEU A 362 5.43 -4.90 16.76
C LEU A 362 4.16 -5.42 17.42
N VAL A 363 4.17 -5.52 18.75
CA VAL A 363 2.99 -5.88 19.54
C VAL A 363 2.61 -4.75 20.48
N TYR A 364 1.35 -4.32 20.42
CA TYR A 364 0.81 -3.23 21.23
C TYR A 364 -0.46 -3.62 21.98
N SER A 365 -0.59 -3.10 23.21
CA SER A 365 -1.85 -2.98 23.97
C SER A 365 -2.59 -4.32 24.16
N SER A 366 -2.02 -5.22 24.96
CA SER A 366 -2.63 -6.54 25.22
C SER A 366 -2.52 -7.00 26.67
N VAL A 367 -3.57 -7.65 27.17
CA VAL A 367 -3.49 -8.49 28.38
C VAL A 367 -3.43 -9.94 27.94
N ALA A 368 -2.42 -10.70 28.35
CA ALA A 368 -2.27 -12.12 28.02
C ALA A 368 -2.07 -12.98 29.28
N ALA A 369 -2.52 -14.23 29.30
CA ALA A 369 -2.17 -15.12 30.41
C ALA A 369 -0.70 -15.53 30.36
N ILE A 370 -0.18 -15.78 29.15
CA ILE A 370 1.24 -16.12 28.94
C ILE A 370 1.74 -15.40 27.69
N VAL A 371 2.94 -14.83 27.77
CA VAL A 371 3.69 -14.36 26.59
C VAL A 371 4.89 -15.26 26.36
N SER A 372 5.02 -15.80 25.15
CA SER A 372 6.16 -16.61 24.73
C SER A 372 6.78 -16.02 23.47
N ILE A 373 8.08 -15.71 23.51
CA ILE A 373 8.85 -15.23 22.37
C ILE A 373 10.01 -16.19 22.15
N SER A 374 10.14 -16.71 20.94
CA SER A 374 11.22 -17.63 20.61
C SER A 374 11.72 -17.47 19.18
N GLY A 375 12.97 -17.85 18.95
CA GLY A 375 13.54 -17.97 17.61
C GLY A 375 14.93 -17.35 17.46
N SER A 376 15.34 -17.07 16.23
CA SER A 376 16.69 -16.62 15.90
C SER A 376 16.72 -15.48 14.89
N ASP A 377 17.70 -14.59 15.04
CA ASP A 377 17.99 -13.46 14.15
C ASP A 377 16.84 -12.44 14.00
N ALA A 378 15.93 -12.40 14.98
CA ALA A 378 14.70 -11.60 14.94
C ALA A 378 14.81 -10.26 15.67
N GLN A 379 14.04 -9.25 15.24
CA GLN A 379 13.80 -8.02 16.01
C GLN A 379 12.33 -7.97 16.47
N VAL A 380 12.12 -8.08 17.79
CA VAL A 380 10.77 -8.13 18.37
C VAL A 380 10.62 -7.03 19.40
N GLU A 381 9.62 -6.20 19.21
CA GLU A 381 9.23 -5.14 20.11
C GLU A 381 7.81 -5.40 20.62
N VAL A 382 7.72 -5.62 21.93
CA VAL A 382 6.48 -5.82 22.66
C VAL A 382 6.30 -4.67 23.64
N ARG A 383 5.26 -3.87 23.43
CA ARG A 383 4.96 -2.70 24.26
C ARG A 383 3.56 -2.78 24.84
N GLU A 384 3.46 -2.41 26.12
CA GLU A 384 2.18 -2.34 26.83
C GLU A 384 1.43 -3.67 26.78
N VAL A 385 2.18 -4.77 26.92
CA VAL A 385 1.65 -6.12 27.08
C VAL A 385 1.78 -6.54 28.54
N TYR A 386 0.69 -7.03 29.11
CA TYR A 386 0.56 -7.38 30.52
C TYR A 386 0.30 -8.88 30.65
N ALA A 387 1.33 -9.63 31.07
CA ALA A 387 1.21 -11.07 31.28
C ALA A 387 1.93 -11.49 32.56
N PRO A 388 1.29 -12.31 33.43
CA PRO A 388 1.92 -12.78 34.66
C PRO A 388 3.11 -13.71 34.36
N ASP A 389 3.03 -14.50 33.28
CA ASP A 389 4.07 -15.42 32.87
C ASP A 389 4.68 -15.01 31.52
N ILE A 390 6.01 -14.81 31.52
CA ILE A 390 6.78 -14.41 30.34
C ILE A 390 7.91 -15.41 30.11
N ARG A 391 8.01 -15.91 28.88
CA ARG A 391 9.12 -16.75 28.42
C ARG A 391 9.75 -16.15 27.18
N ILE A 392 11.05 -15.89 27.22
CA ILE A 392 11.84 -15.42 26.09
C ILE A 392 12.99 -16.41 25.87
N GLU A 393 13.07 -17.02 24.69
CA GLU A 393 14.10 -18.00 24.32
C GLU A 393 14.65 -17.70 22.93
N VAL A 394 15.74 -16.93 22.84
CA VAL A 394 16.22 -16.36 21.57
C VAL A 394 17.72 -16.49 21.35
N VAL A 395 18.12 -16.52 20.07
CA VAL A 395 19.52 -16.58 19.63
C VAL A 395 19.81 -15.49 18.61
N SER A 396 20.89 -14.72 18.78
CA SER A 396 21.27 -13.64 17.85
C SER A 396 20.17 -12.60 17.57
N SER A 397 19.25 -12.38 18.52
CA SER A 397 18.06 -11.54 18.34
C SER A 397 18.15 -10.21 19.09
N ARG A 398 17.29 -9.26 18.73
CA ARG A 398 17.06 -8.02 19.47
C ARG A 398 15.63 -7.97 19.99
N ILE A 399 15.47 -8.00 21.31
CA ILE A 399 14.15 -8.00 21.94
C ILE A 399 13.99 -6.76 22.81
N LEU A 400 12.90 -6.02 22.59
CA LEU A 400 12.45 -4.96 23.50
C LEU A 400 11.10 -5.36 24.09
N TYR A 401 11.05 -5.55 25.40
CA TYR A 401 9.80 -5.77 26.14
C TYR A 401 9.56 -4.64 27.12
N VAL A 402 8.44 -3.94 26.99
CA VAL A 402 8.09 -2.79 27.83
C VAL A 402 6.73 -2.98 28.47
N ASN A 403 6.71 -3.00 29.80
CA ASN A 403 5.50 -2.90 30.60
C ASN A 403 5.44 -1.53 31.29
N GLY A 404 4.30 -0.84 31.14
CA GLY A 404 4.10 0.50 31.71
C GLY A 404 3.68 0.51 33.18
N ASP A 405 3.25 -0.63 33.73
CA ASP A 405 2.81 -0.75 35.13
C ASP A 405 3.90 -1.37 35.99
N LYS A 406 4.65 -0.52 36.71
CA LYS A 406 5.72 -0.95 37.63
C LYS A 406 5.23 -1.80 38.81
N ALA A 407 3.92 -1.81 39.10
CA ALA A 407 3.33 -2.57 40.19
C ALA A 407 2.70 -3.90 39.72
N TYR A 408 2.87 -4.26 38.44
CA TYR A 408 2.26 -5.46 37.88
C TYR A 408 2.74 -6.74 38.59
N ALA A 409 1.80 -7.62 38.93
CA ALA A 409 2.07 -8.83 39.68
C ALA A 409 2.51 -9.97 38.75
N TYR A 410 3.82 -10.07 38.52
CA TYR A 410 4.40 -11.16 37.75
C TYR A 410 4.43 -12.47 38.54
N GLY A 411 4.07 -13.57 37.86
CA GLY A 411 4.20 -14.94 38.35
C GLY A 411 5.59 -15.48 38.05
N SER A 412 5.95 -15.58 36.77
CA SER A 412 7.26 -16.07 36.33
C SER A 412 7.79 -15.30 35.12
N VAL A 413 9.10 -15.01 35.14
CA VAL A 413 9.80 -14.38 34.01
C VAL A 413 11.04 -15.22 33.74
N THR A 414 11.08 -15.86 32.58
CA THR A 414 12.20 -16.72 32.16
C THR A 414 12.82 -16.16 30.89
N VAL A 415 14.11 -15.86 30.95
CA VAL A 415 14.88 -15.38 29.80
C VAL A 415 16.06 -16.32 29.56
N VAL A 416 16.06 -16.95 28.40
CA VAL A 416 17.15 -17.77 27.89
C VAL A 416 17.64 -17.10 26.60
N GLN A 417 18.89 -16.67 26.59
CA GLN A 417 19.45 -15.96 25.45
C GLN A 417 20.85 -16.46 25.11
N ASP A 418 21.15 -16.48 23.82
CA ASP A 418 22.50 -16.63 23.28
C ASP A 418 22.75 -15.53 22.24
N THR A 419 23.94 -14.92 22.28
CA THR A 419 24.36 -13.83 21.35
C THR A 419 23.32 -12.72 21.07
N SER A 420 22.38 -12.47 21.99
CA SER A 420 21.22 -11.58 21.79
C SER A 420 21.29 -10.30 22.64
N GLU A 421 20.58 -9.27 22.20
CA GLU A 421 20.37 -8.02 22.95
C GLU A 421 18.93 -7.96 23.45
N ILE A 422 18.72 -8.16 24.76
CA ILE A 422 17.38 -8.09 25.38
C ILE A 422 17.29 -6.86 26.28
N THR A 423 16.30 -6.01 26.02
CA THR A 423 15.93 -4.87 26.87
C THR A 423 14.56 -5.13 27.48
N LEU A 424 14.51 -5.28 28.81
CA LEU A 424 13.28 -5.37 29.58
C LEU A 424 13.05 -4.04 30.30
N ARG A 425 11.80 -3.57 30.38
CA ARG A 425 11.40 -2.39 31.16
C ARG A 425 10.11 -2.64 31.92
N GLY A 426 10.10 -2.33 33.22
CA GLY A 426 8.91 -2.50 34.07
C GLY A 426 8.59 -3.95 34.44
N VAL A 427 9.56 -4.86 34.31
CA VAL A 427 9.47 -6.31 34.63
C VAL A 427 10.50 -6.64 35.72
N PRO A 428 10.32 -7.69 36.55
CA PRO A 428 11.38 -8.22 37.40
C PRO A 428 12.67 -8.44 36.60
N ASP A 429 13.82 -8.07 37.17
CA ASP A 429 15.12 -8.03 36.49
C ASP A 429 15.27 -6.96 35.38
N ASP A 430 14.51 -5.85 35.47
CA ASP A 430 14.75 -4.64 34.68
C ASP A 430 16.22 -4.20 34.79
N THR A 431 16.95 -4.31 33.69
CA THR A 431 18.37 -3.93 33.61
C THR A 431 18.58 -2.41 33.57
N ASN A 432 17.52 -1.61 33.46
CA ASN A 432 17.56 -0.15 33.27
C ASN A 432 16.71 0.69 34.26
N GLY A 433 15.81 0.10 35.07
CA GLY A 433 15.20 0.70 36.28
C GLY A 433 13.76 1.23 36.21
#